data_AF-A0A941L6Z3-F1
#
_entry.id   AF-A0A941L6Z3-F1
#
_cell.length_a   1.000
_cell.length_b   1.000
_cell.length_c   1.000
_cell.angle_alpha   90.00
_cell.angle_beta   90.00
_cell.angle_gamma   90.00
#
_symmetry.space_group_name_H-M   'P 1'
#
loop_
_entity.id
_entity.type
_entity.pdbx_description
1 polymer ?
#
loop_
_entity_poly.entity_id
_entity_poly.type
_entity_poly.pdbx_seq_one_letter_code
_entity_poly.pdbx_strand_id
1 'polypeptide(L)'
;MISSFFSSFLVIPVLMLIGCSGTKPESGSGHFSCKEYAWSDVQTLVEPHISGDLYTSLVMQGQSSGYKVSAAADHAIELSENYPDSVLLLLRKIQKADC
;
A
#
# COMPACT_ATOMS: atom_id res chain seq x y z
N MET A 1 19.58 -26.16 40.93
CA MET A 1 19.54 -25.38 39.68
C MET A 1 18.16 -24.77 39.54
N ILE A 2 18.06 -23.46 39.75
CA ILE A 2 17.02 -22.60 39.17
C ILE A 2 17.29 -22.62 37.64
N SER A 3 16.32 -22.84 36.76
CA SER A 3 15.16 -21.97 36.58
C SER A 3 13.91 -22.72 36.13
N SER A 4 12.83 -22.40 36.83
CA SER A 4 11.43 -22.49 36.45
C SER A 4 11.09 -21.57 35.25
N PHE A 5 9.84 -21.68 34.76
CA PHE A 5 9.11 -20.78 33.85
C PHE A 5 9.44 -20.99 32.34
N PHE A 6 8.57 -21.42 31.43
CA PHE A 6 7.11 -21.31 31.21
C PHE A 6 6.71 -22.57 30.39
N SER A 7 5.91 -23.52 30.85
CA SER A 7 4.46 -23.48 31.16
C SER A 7 3.61 -22.81 30.07
N SER A 8 2.80 -23.63 29.40
CA SER A 8 1.52 -23.34 28.77
C SER A 8 1.19 -21.87 28.52
N PHE A 9 1.17 -21.44 27.25
CA PHE A 9 0.13 -20.55 26.71
C PHE A 9 0.15 -20.65 25.17
N LEU A 10 -0.11 -21.85 24.65
CA LEU A 10 -1.01 -21.95 23.49
C LEU A 10 -2.36 -21.37 23.94
N VAL A 11 -3.09 -20.71 23.04
CA VAL A 11 -4.37 -19.99 23.25
C VAL A 11 -4.19 -18.47 23.44
N ILE A 12 -3.90 -17.79 22.33
CA ILE A 12 -4.40 -16.43 22.09
C ILE A 12 -5.40 -16.53 20.95
N PRO A 13 -6.71 -16.64 21.21
CA PRO A 13 -7.73 -16.23 20.27
C PRO A 13 -7.97 -14.75 20.58
N VAL A 14 -7.21 -13.85 19.95
CA VAL A 14 -7.63 -12.44 19.93
C VAL A 14 -8.80 -12.36 18.97
N LEU A 15 -9.95 -12.53 19.62
CA LEU A 15 -11.29 -12.15 19.28
C LEU A 15 -11.34 -11.08 18.18
N MET A 16 -12.11 -11.42 17.14
CA MET A 16 -12.70 -10.50 16.17
C MET A 16 -12.97 -9.11 16.76
N LEU A 17 -12.29 -8.10 16.24
CA LEU A 17 -12.86 -6.76 16.14
C LEU A 17 -13.32 -6.56 14.69
N ILE A 18 -14.45 -7.21 14.37
CA ILE A 18 -15.33 -6.73 13.30
C ILE A 18 -15.94 -5.44 13.84
N GLY A 19 -15.33 -4.34 13.46
CA GLY A 19 -15.84 -2.99 13.63
C GLY A 19 -15.66 -2.23 12.32
N CYS A 20 -16.44 -2.61 11.29
CA CYS A 20 -16.63 -1.78 10.10
C CYS A 20 -17.41 -0.52 10.51
N SER A 21 -16.71 0.50 11.04
CA SER A 21 -17.26 1.84 11.07
C SER A 21 -16.99 2.47 9.71
N GLY A 22 -17.95 2.29 8.80
CA GLY A 22 -17.92 2.88 7.47
C GLY A 22 -17.92 4.39 7.54
N THR A 23 -16.75 5.00 7.46
CA THR A 23 -16.62 6.39 7.02
C THR A 23 -16.77 6.40 5.51
N LYS A 24 -17.93 6.87 5.02
CA LYS A 24 -18.08 7.34 3.64
C LYS A 24 -16.87 8.22 3.30
N PRO A 25 -16.12 7.96 2.22
CA PRO A 25 -15.14 8.93 1.77
C PRO A 25 -15.91 10.14 1.26
N GLU A 26 -15.90 11.18 2.08
CA GLU A 26 -16.33 12.51 1.76
C GLU A 26 -15.53 12.96 0.55
N SER A 27 -16.22 13.15 -0.57
CA SER A 27 -15.70 13.79 -1.78
C SER A 27 -15.52 15.29 -1.51
N GLY A 28 -14.62 15.61 -0.57
CA GLY A 28 -14.06 16.94 -0.41
C GLY A 28 -12.88 17.09 -1.35
N SER A 29 -12.69 18.27 -1.92
CA SER A 29 -11.44 18.67 -2.58
C SER A 29 -10.31 18.71 -1.54
N GLY A 30 -9.89 17.52 -1.09
CA GLY A 30 -8.85 17.32 -0.10
C GLY A 30 -7.50 17.61 -0.73
N HIS A 31 -6.74 18.45 -0.05
CA HIS A 31 -5.34 18.70 -0.37
C HIS A 31 -4.61 17.36 -0.39
N PHE A 32 -4.15 16.92 -1.57
CA PHE A 32 -3.49 15.63 -1.72
C PHE A 32 -2.20 15.64 -0.90
N SER A 33 -2.09 14.76 0.11
CA SER A 33 -0.99 14.76 1.09
C SER A 33 -0.15 13.49 0.95
N CYS A 34 1.16 13.64 0.71
CA CYS A 34 2.09 12.51 0.62
C CYS A 34 2.19 11.70 1.91
N LYS A 35 1.79 12.26 3.06
CA LYS A 35 1.76 11.52 4.34
C LYS A 35 0.67 10.43 4.37
N GLU A 36 -0.30 10.52 3.47
CA GLU A 36 -1.43 9.59 3.40
C GLU A 36 -1.17 8.44 2.43
N TYR A 37 -0.10 8.51 1.63
CA TYR A 37 0.24 7.50 0.64
C TYR A 37 1.65 6.97 0.88
N ALA A 38 1.72 5.70 1.26
CA ALA A 38 2.94 4.93 1.27
C ALA A 38 3.10 4.18 -0.06
N TRP A 39 4.32 3.74 -0.34
CA TRP A 39 4.58 2.86 -1.46
C TRP A 39 3.74 1.57 -1.47
N SER A 40 3.45 1.00 -0.30
CA SER A 40 2.59 -0.19 -0.19
C SER A 40 1.18 0.05 -0.75
N ASP A 41 0.71 1.30 -0.74
CA ASP A 41 -0.58 1.66 -1.33
C ASP A 41 -0.53 1.61 -2.85
N VAL A 42 0.57 2.07 -3.46
CA VAL A 42 0.81 1.91 -4.91
C VAL A 42 0.85 0.44 -5.26
N GLN A 43 1.56 -0.38 -4.48
CA GLN A 43 1.62 -1.83 -4.72
C GLN A 43 0.26 -2.50 -4.67
N THR A 44 -0.50 -2.24 -3.59
CA THR A 44 -1.82 -2.84 -3.39
C THR A 44 -2.78 -2.44 -4.51
N LEU A 45 -2.64 -1.22 -5.02
CA LEU A 45 -3.47 -0.69 -6.10
C LEU A 45 -3.22 -1.39 -7.44
N VAL A 46 -1.96 -1.74 -7.73
CA VAL A 46 -1.55 -2.24 -9.06
C VAL A 46 -1.40 -3.75 -9.12
N GLU A 47 -1.16 -4.43 -7.99
CA GLU A 47 -1.01 -5.88 -7.87
C GLU A 47 -2.05 -6.69 -8.66
N PRO A 48 -3.37 -6.41 -8.60
CA PRO A 48 -4.35 -7.19 -9.35
C PRO A 48 -4.30 -6.98 -10.87
N HIS A 49 -3.50 -6.02 -11.35
CA HIS A 49 -3.48 -5.57 -12.74
C HIS A 49 -2.14 -5.80 -13.46
N ILE A 50 -1.11 -6.27 -12.75
CA ILE A 50 0.23 -6.50 -13.31
C ILE A 50 0.69 -7.95 -13.12
N SER A 51 1.68 -8.36 -13.92
CA SER A 51 2.32 -9.66 -13.75
C SER A 51 3.20 -9.69 -12.48
N GLY A 52 3.50 -10.89 -11.99
CA GLY A 52 4.35 -11.07 -10.80
C GLY A 52 5.77 -10.48 -10.94
N ASP A 53 6.33 -10.48 -12.15
CA ASP A 53 7.65 -9.88 -12.43
C ASP A 53 7.62 -8.36 -12.28
N LEU A 54 6.57 -7.71 -12.79
CA LEU A 54 6.34 -6.27 -12.66
C LEU A 54 6.02 -5.88 -11.22
N TYR A 55 5.27 -6.73 -10.51
CA TYR A 55 5.04 -6.54 -9.08
C TYR A 55 6.36 -6.61 -8.31
N THR A 56 7.23 -7.56 -8.66
CA THR A 56 8.54 -7.72 -8.02
C THR A 56 9.47 -6.53 -8.27
N SER A 57 9.47 -5.94 -9.48
CA SER A 57 10.26 -4.73 -9.75
C SER A 57 9.80 -3.55 -8.90
N LEU A 58 8.48 -3.39 -8.74
CA LEU A 58 7.87 -2.43 -7.82
C LEU A 58 8.29 -2.69 -6.37
N VAL A 59 8.26 -3.96 -5.91
CA VAL A 59 8.72 -4.40 -4.58
C VAL A 59 10.18 -4.01 -4.32
N MET A 60 11.05 -4.22 -5.31
CA MET A 60 12.47 -3.90 -5.19
C MET A 60 12.73 -2.39 -5.18
N GLN A 61 11.95 -1.61 -5.91
CA GLN A 61 12.09 -0.16 -5.96
C GLN A 61 11.85 0.49 -4.58
N GLY A 62 10.84 0.02 -3.82
CA GLY A 62 10.53 0.55 -2.49
C GLY A 62 11.57 0.24 -1.41
N GLN A 63 12.48 -0.72 -1.65
CA GLN A 63 13.57 -1.07 -0.73
C GLN A 63 14.82 -0.19 -0.91
N SER A 64 14.83 0.71 -1.91
CA SER A 64 15.95 1.61 -2.16
C SER A 64 16.01 2.76 -1.15
N SER A 65 17.23 3.16 -0.72
CA SER A 65 17.45 4.20 0.29
C SER A 65 17.15 5.64 -0.15
N GLY A 66 16.49 5.82 -1.29
CA GLY A 66 16.03 7.10 -1.82
C GLY A 66 14.71 6.94 -2.58
N TYR A 67 13.91 5.94 -2.22
CA TYR A 67 12.65 5.69 -2.89
C TYR A 67 11.71 6.90 -2.73
N LYS A 68 11.00 7.20 -3.81
CA LYS A 68 9.90 8.17 -3.86
C LYS A 68 8.62 7.45 -4.26
N VAL A 69 7.49 7.80 -3.64
CA VAL A 69 6.20 7.19 -3.95
C VAL A 69 5.76 7.60 -5.37
N SER A 70 6.10 8.81 -5.82
CA SER A 70 5.91 9.27 -7.20
C SER A 70 6.70 8.44 -8.20
N ALA A 71 7.93 8.02 -7.89
CA ALA A 71 8.72 7.17 -8.78
C ALA A 71 8.09 5.77 -8.96
N ALA A 72 7.42 5.28 -7.92
CA ALA A 72 6.62 4.05 -8.02
C ALA A 72 5.33 4.27 -8.81
N ALA A 73 4.68 5.41 -8.63
CA ALA A 73 3.49 5.76 -9.41
C ALA A 73 3.82 5.97 -10.90
N ASP A 74 4.95 6.61 -11.22
CA ASP A 74 5.46 6.78 -12.58
C ASP A 74 5.67 5.43 -13.25
N HIS A 75 6.43 4.55 -12.59
CA HIS A 75 6.68 3.21 -13.11
C HIS A 75 5.37 2.42 -13.28
N ALA A 76 4.43 2.53 -12.33
CA ALA A 76 3.12 1.90 -12.45
C ALA A 76 2.29 2.45 -13.62
N ILE A 77 2.34 3.75 -13.91
CA ILE A 77 1.63 4.36 -15.05
C ILE A 77 2.19 3.85 -16.38
N GLU A 78 3.50 3.65 -16.49
CA GLU A 78 4.11 3.09 -17.70
C GLU A 78 3.60 1.68 -18.01
N LEU A 79 3.13 0.95 -16.99
CA LEU A 79 2.62 -0.42 -17.09
C LEU A 79 1.09 -0.50 -17.31
N SER A 80 0.41 0.64 -17.51
CA SER A 80 -1.04 0.76 -17.31
C SER A 80 -1.94 0.20 -18.41
N GLU A 81 -1.49 -0.76 -19.22
CA GLU A 81 -2.25 -1.23 -20.40
C GLU A 81 -3.69 -1.66 -20.07
N ASN A 82 -3.93 -2.11 -18.83
CA ASN A 82 -5.24 -2.61 -18.39
C ASN A 82 -5.71 -2.02 -17.05
N TYR A 83 -5.18 -0.85 -16.65
CA TYR A 83 -5.59 -0.25 -15.39
C TYR A 83 -6.96 0.41 -15.52
N PRO A 84 -7.84 0.26 -14.52
CA PRO A 84 -9.06 1.05 -14.47
C PRO A 84 -8.74 2.55 -14.32
N ASP A 85 -9.61 3.41 -14.87
CA ASP A 85 -9.43 4.87 -14.81
C ASP A 85 -9.27 5.41 -13.37
N SER A 86 -9.90 4.77 -12.40
CA SER A 86 -9.76 5.12 -10.98
C SER A 86 -8.35 4.89 -10.44
N VAL A 87 -7.70 3.80 -10.84
CA VAL A 87 -6.30 3.48 -10.50
C VAL A 87 -5.37 4.50 -11.15
N LEU A 88 -5.56 4.76 -12.45
CA LEU A 88 -4.79 5.77 -13.19
C LEU A 88 -4.92 7.17 -12.59
N LEU A 89 -6.13 7.57 -12.20
CA LEU A 89 -6.39 8.86 -11.55
C LEU A 89 -5.59 8.98 -10.25
N LEU A 90 -5.56 7.92 -9.44
CA LEU A 90 -4.84 7.92 -8.17
C LEU A 90 -3.33 7.95 -8.37
N LEU A 91 -2.79 7.11 -9.26
CA LEU A 91 -1.36 7.11 -9.61
C LEU A 91 -0.91 8.49 -10.11
N ARG A 92 -1.69 9.13 -10.99
CA ARG A 92 -1.36 10.48 -11.49
C ARG A 92 -1.39 11.55 -10.39
N LYS A 93 -2.25 11.40 -9.38
CA LYS A 93 -2.25 12.30 -8.22
C LYS A 93 -0.98 12.13 -7.37
N ILE A 94 -0.58 10.88 -7.13
CA ILE A 94 0.67 10.53 -6.43
C ILE A 94 1.89 11.10 -7.18
N GLN A 95 1.98 10.85 -8.50
CA GLN A 95 3.00 11.40 -9.38
C GLN A 95 3.05 12.94 -9.29
N LYS A 96 1.91 13.61 -9.50
CA LYS A 96 1.84 15.08 -9.55
C LYS A 96 2.21 15.75 -8.23
N ALA A 97 2.04 15.06 -7.11
CA ALA A 97 2.39 15.56 -5.80
C ALA A 97 3.89 15.42 -5.46
N ASP A 98 4.69 14.76 -6.31
CA ASP A 98 6.11 14.45 -6.08
C ASP A 98 6.37 13.88 -4.67
N CYS A 99 5.47 12.99 -4.26
CA CYS A 99 5.69 12.09 -3.13
C CYS A 99 6.82 11.10 -3.45
#